data_AF-A0A6I1E4V3-F1
#
_entry.id   AF-A0A6I1E4V3-F1
#
_cell.length_a   1.000
_cell.length_b   1.000
_cell.length_c   1.000
_cell.angle_alpha   90.00
_cell.angle_beta   90.00
_cell.angle_gamma   90.00
#
_symmetry.space_group_name_H-M   'P 1'
#
loop_
_entity.id
_entity.type
_entity.pdbx_description
1 polymer ?
#
loop_
_entity_poly.entity_id
_entity_poly.type
_entity_poly.pdbx_seq_one_letter_code
_entity_poly.pdbx_strand_id
1 'polypeptide(L)'
;MTCLFTKIFGERNTGATYLSKLIDKNFATDNLRGDFGVDRRVMRLVLQTYKPKERPFHNNRLQDEYHERILYSDFGLKHAAPPIDVIRAAPHSQSTLYLLITKHPVHFLTSLHARPENPLLSSDEIPFEKFLMSEWPVAERDNIGEDNLESPIELWNRKMREYMRVMEVADNVLHIRYEDILSDFEGQMDRIADYIPKITNGYGNIRRSVKAKDNMRFEDYQRRYKYHKLKTDHKKRDLEYIYRKIDDELMDALGYRDVM
;
A
#
# COMPACT_ATOMS: atom_id res chain seq x y z
N MET A 1 24.94 0.42 -5.78
CA MET A 1 24.95 -1.04 -6.02
C MET A 1 23.66 -1.37 -6.75
N THR A 2 23.69 -2.21 -7.78
CA THR A 2 22.46 -2.53 -8.54
C THR A 2 21.66 -3.59 -7.80
N CYS A 3 20.41 -3.29 -7.45
CA CYS A 3 19.49 -4.25 -6.84
C CYS A 3 18.95 -5.22 -7.88
N LEU A 4 18.82 -6.50 -7.51
CA LEU A 4 18.27 -7.54 -8.38
C LEU A 4 16.76 -7.66 -8.19
N PHE A 5 16.31 -7.51 -6.94
CA PHE A 5 14.92 -7.65 -6.54
C PHE A 5 14.31 -6.29 -6.19
N THR A 6 12.99 -6.20 -6.31
CA THR A 6 12.21 -5.07 -5.80
C THR A 6 11.11 -5.58 -4.90
N LYS A 7 10.95 -4.98 -3.73
CA LYS A 7 9.80 -5.21 -2.86
C LYS A 7 9.03 -3.92 -2.66
N ILE A 8 7.74 -3.90 -3.00
CA ILE A 8 6.87 -2.75 -2.78
C ILE A 8 6.04 -2.97 -1.52
N PHE A 9 6.09 -2.01 -0.59
CA PHE A 9 5.15 -1.90 0.50
C PHE A 9 4.30 -0.64 0.33
N GLY A 10 2.98 -0.80 0.33
CA GLY A 10 2.02 0.29 0.21
C GLY A 10 0.65 -0.20 0.63
N GLU A 11 -0.01 0.48 1.55
CA GLU A 11 -1.36 0.09 1.99
C GLU A 11 -2.38 0.14 0.83
N ARG A 12 -3.52 -0.53 0.99
CA ARG A 12 -4.64 -0.44 0.06
C ARG A 12 -4.91 1.02 -0.29
N ASN A 13 -5.19 1.29 -1.57
CA ASN A 13 -5.50 2.63 -2.08
C ASN A 13 -4.38 3.70 -2.03
N THR A 14 -3.12 3.34 -1.73
CA THR A 14 -1.97 4.27 -1.81
C THR A 14 -1.30 4.34 -3.18
N GLY A 15 -1.71 3.49 -4.14
CA GLY A 15 -1.09 3.44 -5.46
C GLY A 15 -0.04 2.33 -5.62
N ALA A 16 0.13 1.44 -4.64
CA ALA A 16 1.06 0.30 -4.71
C ALA A 16 0.94 -0.53 -6.00
N THR A 17 -0.29 -0.85 -6.43
CA THR A 17 -0.51 -1.58 -7.69
C THR A 17 -0.10 -0.78 -8.93
N TYR A 18 -0.25 0.55 -8.89
CA TYR A 18 0.20 1.40 -9.99
C TYR A 18 1.74 1.45 -10.04
N LEU A 19 2.40 1.64 -8.90
CA LEU A 19 3.86 1.58 -8.80
C LEU A 19 4.40 0.22 -9.25
N SER A 20 3.81 -0.89 -8.82
CA SER A 20 4.21 -2.23 -9.25
C SER A 20 4.18 -2.39 -10.78
N LYS A 21 3.16 -1.86 -11.45
CA LYS A 21 3.10 -1.91 -12.92
C LYS A 21 4.11 -0.97 -13.59
N LEU A 22 4.46 0.14 -12.94
CA LEU A 22 5.54 1.01 -13.43
C LEU A 22 6.90 0.31 -13.31
N ILE A 23 7.15 -0.40 -12.21
CA ILE A 23 8.35 -1.20 -12.02
C ILE A 23 8.47 -2.26 -13.11
N ASP A 24 7.46 -3.11 -13.25
CA ASP A 24 7.44 -4.20 -14.24
C ASP A 24 7.65 -3.68 -15.68
N LYS A 25 7.18 -2.46 -15.96
CA LYS A 25 7.23 -1.88 -17.31
C LYS A 25 8.56 -1.22 -17.65
N ASN A 26 9.26 -0.67 -16.66
CA ASN A 26 10.36 0.26 -16.90
C ASN A 26 11.72 -0.23 -16.40
N PHE A 27 11.77 -1.20 -15.49
CA PHE A 27 13.01 -1.58 -14.79
C PHE A 27 13.29 -3.07 -14.85
N ALA A 28 14.56 -3.43 -15.02
CA ALA A 28 15.04 -4.80 -15.10
C ALA A 28 15.24 -5.38 -13.69
N THR A 29 14.16 -5.84 -13.07
CA THR A 29 14.16 -6.38 -11.70
C THR A 29 13.10 -7.47 -11.53
N ASP A 30 13.37 -8.41 -10.63
CA ASP A 30 12.39 -9.36 -10.16
C ASP A 30 11.56 -8.75 -9.02
N ASN A 31 10.30 -8.43 -9.33
CA ASN A 31 9.37 -7.85 -8.38
C ASN A 31 8.81 -8.93 -7.43
N LEU A 32 9.19 -8.83 -6.17
CA LEU A 32 8.69 -9.60 -5.03
C LEU A 32 7.28 -9.09 -4.68
N ARG A 33 6.26 -9.66 -5.33
CA ARG A 33 4.87 -9.17 -5.28
C ARG A 33 4.14 -9.55 -4.00
N GLY A 34 4.50 -10.68 -3.40
CA GLY A 34 3.78 -11.29 -2.31
C GLY A 34 2.37 -11.75 -2.69
N ASP A 35 2.07 -11.88 -3.99
CA ASP A 35 0.74 -12.21 -4.45
C ASP A 35 0.43 -13.68 -4.17
N PHE A 36 -0.84 -13.96 -3.89
CA PHE A 36 -1.34 -15.32 -3.68
C PHE A 36 -1.18 -16.15 -4.97
N GLY A 37 -0.09 -16.90 -5.10
CA GLY A 37 0.34 -17.61 -6.32
C GLY A 37 -0.49 -18.83 -6.69
N VAL A 38 -1.61 -19.06 -6.02
CA VAL A 38 -2.57 -20.11 -6.40
C VAL A 38 -3.52 -19.57 -7.46
N ASP A 39 -3.70 -20.32 -8.56
CA ASP A 39 -4.68 -19.98 -9.60
C ASP A 39 -6.07 -19.76 -8.96
N ARG A 40 -6.69 -18.62 -9.27
CA ARG A 40 -8.02 -18.24 -8.73
C ARG A 40 -9.09 -19.30 -8.99
N ARG A 41 -8.96 -20.09 -10.05
CA ARG A 41 -9.84 -21.23 -10.37
C ARG A 41 -9.64 -22.37 -9.38
N VAL A 42 -8.39 -22.69 -9.05
CA VAL A 42 -8.06 -23.71 -8.04
C VAL A 42 -8.58 -23.27 -6.68
N MET A 43 -8.34 -22.00 -6.29
CA MET A 43 -8.90 -21.46 -5.05
C MET A 43 -10.43 -21.56 -5.02
N ARG A 44 -11.10 -21.21 -6.12
CA ARG A 44 -12.56 -21.35 -6.22
C ARG A 44 -13.03 -22.80 -6.03
N LEU A 45 -12.34 -23.78 -6.62
CA LEU A 45 -12.66 -25.20 -6.47
C LEU A 45 -12.48 -25.66 -5.03
N VAL A 46 -11.38 -25.27 -4.37
CA VAL A 46 -11.15 -25.56 -2.95
C VAL A 46 -12.26 -24.95 -2.10
N LEU A 47 -12.63 -23.68 -2.34
CA LEU A 47 -13.70 -23.01 -1.58
C LEU A 47 -15.09 -23.63 -1.82
N GLN A 48 -15.32 -24.28 -2.96
CA GLN A 48 -16.58 -24.96 -3.24
C GLN A 48 -16.81 -26.19 -2.36
N THR A 49 -15.76 -26.74 -1.74
CA THR A 49 -15.86 -27.85 -0.76
C THR A 49 -16.51 -27.43 0.57
N TYR A 50 -16.54 -26.13 0.87
CA TYR A 50 -17.16 -25.56 2.08
C TYR A 50 -18.56 -25.01 1.80
N LYS A 51 -19.39 -24.94 2.86
CA LYS A 51 -20.75 -24.35 2.74
C LYS A 51 -20.64 -22.87 2.35
N PRO A 52 -21.57 -22.33 1.54
CA PRO A 52 -21.51 -20.94 1.07
C PRO A 52 -21.24 -19.88 2.14
N LYS A 53 -21.83 -20.04 3.34
CA LYS A 53 -21.65 -19.13 4.48
C LYS A 53 -20.25 -19.18 5.11
N GLU A 54 -19.55 -20.30 4.99
CA GLU A 54 -18.21 -20.52 5.57
C GLU A 54 -17.09 -20.13 4.61
N ARG A 55 -17.38 -20.00 3.31
CA ARG A 55 -16.38 -19.70 2.27
C ARG A 55 -15.57 -18.43 2.54
N PRO A 56 -16.14 -17.30 3.01
CA PRO A 56 -15.36 -16.11 3.31
C PRO A 56 -14.31 -16.36 4.39
N PHE A 57 -14.68 -17.06 5.46
CA PHE A 57 -13.77 -17.45 6.55
C PHE A 57 -12.62 -18.32 6.04
N HIS A 58 -12.94 -19.41 5.32
CA HIS A 58 -11.90 -20.30 4.78
C HIS A 58 -11.01 -19.60 3.73
N ASN A 59 -11.58 -18.69 2.93
CA ASN A 59 -10.80 -17.89 1.99
C ASN A 59 -9.81 -16.96 2.70
N ASN A 60 -10.23 -16.32 3.80
CA ASN A 60 -9.36 -15.48 4.61
C ASN A 60 -8.21 -16.30 5.20
N ARG A 61 -8.55 -17.42 5.86
CA ARG A 61 -7.58 -18.34 6.48
C ARG A 61 -6.56 -18.89 5.48
N LEU A 62 -6.99 -19.29 4.29
CA LEU A 62 -6.07 -19.78 3.25
C LEU A 62 -5.09 -18.68 2.79
N GLN A 63 -5.56 -17.42 2.71
CA GLN A 63 -4.70 -16.28 2.38
C GLN A 63 -3.69 -15.99 3.48
N ASP A 64 -4.10 -16.11 4.74
CA ASP A 64 -3.21 -15.95 5.90
C ASP A 64 -2.12 -17.05 5.90
N GLU A 65 -2.50 -18.33 5.77
CA GLU A 65 -1.55 -19.45 5.69
C GLU A 65 -0.55 -19.31 4.53
N TYR A 66 -0.99 -18.79 3.38
CA TYR A 66 -0.08 -18.59 2.25
C TYR A 66 0.84 -17.39 2.47
N HIS A 67 0.33 -16.32 3.08
CA HIS A 67 1.12 -15.16 3.44
C HIS A 67 2.32 -15.58 4.32
N GLU A 68 2.08 -16.40 5.34
CA GLU A 68 3.14 -16.94 6.19
C GLU A 68 4.21 -17.70 5.39
N ARG A 69 3.79 -18.54 4.44
CA ARG A 69 4.71 -19.33 3.61
C ARG A 69 5.63 -18.50 2.74
N ILE A 70 5.15 -17.33 2.27
CA ILE A 70 5.92 -16.47 1.36
C ILE A 70 6.71 -15.37 2.10
N LEU A 71 6.61 -15.28 3.43
CA LEU A 71 7.34 -14.26 4.21
C LEU A 71 8.84 -14.32 3.95
N TYR A 72 9.46 -15.49 4.02
CA TYR A 72 10.90 -15.64 3.85
C TYR A 72 11.38 -15.60 2.39
N SER A 73 10.48 -15.70 1.41
CA SER A 73 10.84 -15.65 -0.02
C SER A 73 10.60 -14.28 -0.66
N ASP A 74 9.62 -13.54 -0.15
CA ASP A 74 9.07 -12.34 -0.81
C ASP A 74 8.75 -11.24 0.22
N PHE A 75 9.03 -11.42 1.51
CA PHE A 75 8.68 -10.46 2.57
C PHE A 75 7.17 -10.23 2.74
N GLY A 76 6.33 -11.18 2.31
CA GLY A 76 4.89 -11.15 2.52
C GLY A 76 4.12 -10.26 1.55
N LEU A 77 2.89 -9.90 1.89
CA LEU A 77 2.02 -9.10 1.03
C LEU A 77 2.45 -7.64 0.99
N LYS A 78 2.35 -6.99 -0.18
CA LYS A 78 2.61 -5.55 -0.34
C LYS A 78 1.77 -4.63 0.55
N HIS A 79 0.59 -5.07 0.99
CA HIS A 79 -0.30 -4.31 1.88
C HIS A 79 -0.07 -4.65 3.36
N ALA A 80 0.74 -5.66 3.67
CA ALA A 80 1.09 -6.00 5.04
C ALA A 80 2.03 -4.94 5.65
N ALA A 81 2.09 -4.89 6.98
CA ALA A 81 3.18 -4.19 7.64
C ALA A 81 4.48 -4.96 7.33
N PRO A 82 5.58 -4.28 6.96
CA PRO A 82 6.82 -4.95 6.63
C PRO A 82 7.31 -5.90 7.75
N PRO A 83 7.71 -7.13 7.44
CA PRO A 83 8.20 -8.08 8.44
C PRO A 83 9.67 -7.77 8.77
N ILE A 84 9.91 -6.82 9.67
CA ILE A 84 11.25 -6.28 9.99
C ILE A 84 12.28 -7.37 10.31
N ASP A 85 11.92 -8.36 11.12
CA ASP A 85 12.85 -9.44 11.49
C ASP A 85 13.22 -10.32 10.30
N VAL A 86 12.26 -10.56 9.39
CA VAL A 86 12.50 -11.31 8.16
C VAL A 86 13.37 -10.51 7.19
N ILE A 87 13.14 -9.19 7.07
CA ILE A 87 13.98 -8.29 6.26
C ILE A 87 15.43 -8.31 6.75
N ARG A 88 15.65 -8.33 8.06
CA ARG A 88 17.00 -8.40 8.66
C ARG A 88 17.67 -9.75 8.43
N ALA A 89 16.92 -10.84 8.51
CA ALA A 89 17.46 -12.20 8.45
C ALA A 89 17.64 -12.74 7.02
N ALA A 90 16.88 -12.24 6.04
CA ALA A 90 16.86 -12.79 4.69
C ALA A 90 18.12 -12.44 3.90
N PRO A 91 18.86 -13.42 3.34
CA PRO A 91 20.09 -13.16 2.58
C PRO A 91 19.88 -12.27 1.35
N HIS A 92 18.71 -12.36 0.70
CA HIS A 92 18.39 -11.57 -0.49
C HIS A 92 17.94 -10.13 -0.19
N SER A 93 17.77 -9.77 1.09
CA SER A 93 17.44 -8.41 1.52
C SER A 93 18.46 -7.37 1.05
N GLN A 94 19.77 -7.68 1.11
CA GLN A 94 20.85 -6.81 0.64
C GLN A 94 20.82 -6.55 -0.88
N SER A 95 20.17 -7.42 -1.65
CA SER A 95 19.99 -7.29 -3.11
C SER A 95 18.58 -6.82 -3.49
N THR A 96 17.76 -6.45 -2.50
CA THR A 96 16.37 -6.02 -2.68
C THR A 96 16.25 -4.52 -2.47
N LEU A 97 15.67 -3.81 -3.44
CA LEU A 97 15.21 -2.44 -3.25
C LEU A 97 13.81 -2.46 -2.60
N TYR A 98 13.69 -1.87 -1.42
CA TYR A 98 12.41 -1.66 -0.74
C TYR A 98 11.79 -0.33 -1.16
N LEU A 99 10.71 -0.40 -1.93
CA LEU A 99 9.93 0.76 -2.35
C LEU A 99 8.74 0.95 -1.40
N LEU A 100 8.79 2.01 -0.60
CA LEU A 100 7.75 2.36 0.36
C LEU A 100 6.87 3.44 -0.26
N ILE A 101 5.63 3.10 -0.60
CA ILE A 101 4.68 4.07 -1.18
C ILE A 101 3.59 4.46 -0.18
N THR A 102 3.55 5.76 0.12
CA THR A 102 2.59 6.36 1.04
C THR A 102 1.67 7.32 0.31
N LYS A 103 0.59 7.71 0.97
CA LYS A 103 -0.34 8.72 0.49
C LYS A 103 -0.71 9.63 1.65
N HIS A 104 -0.92 10.92 1.38
CA HIS A 104 -1.30 11.88 2.40
C HIS A 104 -2.52 11.35 3.18
N PRO A 105 -2.53 11.38 4.52
CA PRO A 105 -3.50 10.64 5.33
C PRO A 105 -4.96 10.98 5.01
N VAL A 106 -5.28 12.23 4.77
CA VAL A 106 -6.64 12.64 4.36
C VAL A 106 -7.04 12.00 3.02
N HIS A 107 -6.13 11.98 2.04
CA HIS A 107 -6.38 11.35 0.74
C HIS A 107 -6.44 9.83 0.84
N PHE A 108 -5.62 9.23 1.71
CA PHE A 108 -5.67 7.82 2.06
C PHE A 108 -7.04 7.46 2.63
N LEU A 109 -7.46 8.12 3.71
CA LEU A 109 -8.74 7.86 4.40
C LEU A 109 -9.93 8.04 3.47
N THR A 110 -9.91 9.07 2.62
CA THR A 110 -10.96 9.30 1.60
C THR A 110 -11.01 8.17 0.57
N SER A 111 -9.85 7.67 0.16
CA SER A 111 -9.78 6.57 -0.82
C SER A 111 -10.16 5.24 -0.19
N LEU A 112 -9.78 5.02 1.07
CA LEU A 112 -10.14 3.86 1.87
C LEU A 112 -11.63 3.83 2.17
N HIS A 113 -12.22 4.96 2.54
CA HIS A 113 -13.67 5.09 2.74
C HIS A 113 -14.46 4.73 1.48
N ALA A 114 -14.03 5.26 0.33
CA ALA A 114 -14.67 4.95 -0.95
C ALA A 114 -14.49 3.49 -1.37
N ARG A 115 -13.39 2.84 -0.94
CA ARG A 115 -13.03 1.46 -1.31
C ARG A 115 -12.25 0.78 -0.17
N PRO A 116 -12.94 0.29 0.86
CA PRO A 116 -12.25 -0.28 2.01
C PRO A 116 -11.43 -1.51 1.64
N GLU A 117 -11.89 -2.27 0.62
CA GLU A 117 -11.22 -3.48 0.11
C GLU A 117 -10.84 -4.47 1.23
N ASN A 118 -11.61 -4.44 2.34
CA ASN A 118 -11.45 -5.27 3.51
C ASN A 118 -12.63 -6.26 3.58
N PRO A 119 -12.39 -7.57 3.45
CA PRO A 119 -13.45 -8.57 3.46
C PRO A 119 -14.15 -8.73 4.82
N LEU A 120 -13.57 -8.17 5.89
CA LEU A 120 -14.11 -8.24 7.25
C LEU A 120 -15.13 -7.13 7.55
N LEU A 121 -15.24 -6.11 6.70
CA LEU A 121 -16.21 -5.03 6.85
C LEU A 121 -17.58 -5.43 6.29
N SER A 122 -18.66 -4.97 6.92
CA SER A 122 -20.01 -5.07 6.35
C SER A 122 -20.14 -4.16 5.13
N SER A 123 -21.06 -4.49 4.23
CA SER A 123 -21.30 -3.74 2.99
C SER A 123 -22.06 -2.42 3.19
N ASP A 124 -22.28 -2.01 4.43
CA ASP A 124 -23.12 -0.86 4.73
C ASP A 124 -22.38 0.44 4.44
N GLU A 125 -23.05 1.35 3.73
CA GLU A 125 -22.51 2.69 3.48
C GLU A 125 -22.51 3.51 4.77
N ILE A 126 -21.34 3.62 5.38
CA ILE A 126 -21.10 4.48 6.53
C ILE A 126 -20.70 5.89 6.06
N PRO A 127 -21.25 6.98 6.62
CA PRO A 127 -20.77 8.33 6.34
C PRO A 127 -19.30 8.51 6.73
N PHE A 128 -18.55 9.35 5.99
CA PHE A 128 -17.10 9.54 6.19
C PHE A 128 -16.73 9.90 7.65
N GLU A 129 -17.47 10.81 8.28
CA GLU A 129 -17.27 11.19 9.68
C GLU A 129 -17.38 9.98 10.63
N LYS A 130 -18.39 9.11 10.44
CA LYS A 130 -18.55 7.91 11.25
C LYS A 130 -17.45 6.89 10.95
N PHE A 131 -17.03 6.78 9.70
CA PHE A 131 -15.93 5.93 9.28
C PHE A 131 -14.61 6.28 9.97
N LEU A 132 -14.29 7.57 10.15
CA LEU A 132 -13.09 8.00 10.87
C LEU A 132 -13.06 7.55 12.34
N MET A 133 -14.22 7.21 12.91
CA MET A 133 -14.40 6.81 14.30
C MET A 133 -14.74 5.32 14.46
N SER A 134 -14.89 4.58 13.36
CA SER A 134 -15.24 3.16 13.41
C SER A 134 -13.99 2.31 13.59
N GLU A 135 -14.09 1.24 14.37
CA GLU A 135 -13.05 0.21 14.45
C GLU A 135 -12.69 -0.32 13.07
N TRP A 136 -11.42 -0.64 12.89
CA TRP A 136 -10.91 -1.21 11.66
C TRP A 136 -10.45 -2.65 11.88
N PRO A 137 -11.17 -3.65 11.35
CA PRO A 137 -10.76 -5.04 11.48
C PRO A 137 -9.53 -5.31 10.63
N VAL A 138 -8.59 -6.07 11.17
CA VAL A 138 -7.36 -6.45 10.48
C VAL A 138 -7.28 -7.96 10.36
N ALA A 139 -6.70 -8.43 9.25
CA ALA A 139 -6.38 -9.84 9.10
C ALA A 139 -4.97 -10.10 9.62
N GLU A 140 -4.67 -11.35 9.98
CA GLU A 140 -3.34 -11.78 10.38
C GLU A 140 -2.26 -11.39 9.35
N ARG A 141 -2.56 -11.57 8.07
CA ARG A 141 -1.68 -11.16 6.96
C ARG A 141 -1.47 -9.66 6.79
N ASP A 142 -2.22 -8.80 7.51
CA ASP A 142 -1.89 -7.38 7.59
C ASP A 142 -0.63 -7.15 8.45
N ASN A 143 -0.17 -8.15 9.21
CA ASN A 143 1.07 -8.16 10.00
C ASN A 143 1.19 -7.00 11.02
N ILE A 144 0.08 -6.68 11.70
CA ILE A 144 0.03 -5.62 12.73
C ILE A 144 0.08 -6.19 14.16
N GLY A 145 -0.21 -7.49 14.33
CA GLY A 145 -0.18 -8.16 15.64
C GLY A 145 -1.39 -7.92 16.54
N GLU A 146 -2.44 -7.28 16.02
CA GLU A 146 -3.72 -7.04 16.67
C GLU A 146 -4.84 -7.53 15.75
N ASP A 147 -6.04 -7.82 16.27
CA ASP A 147 -7.20 -8.28 15.47
C ASP A 147 -8.10 -7.12 15.03
N ASN A 148 -8.10 -6.01 15.77
CA ASN A 148 -8.87 -4.81 15.46
C ASN A 148 -8.10 -3.57 15.90
N LEU A 149 -8.24 -2.48 15.14
CA LEU A 149 -7.69 -1.17 15.47
C LEU A 149 -8.82 -0.21 15.85
N GLU A 150 -8.52 0.79 16.68
CA GLU A 150 -9.49 1.81 17.12
C GLU A 150 -10.13 2.56 15.94
N SER A 151 -9.37 2.78 14.86
CA SER A 151 -9.83 3.55 13.71
C SER A 151 -9.02 3.26 12.43
N PRO A 152 -9.54 3.63 11.24
CA PRO A 152 -8.75 3.63 10.01
C PRO A 152 -7.58 4.65 10.04
N ILE A 153 -7.60 5.63 10.94
CA ILE A 153 -6.46 6.54 11.17
C ILE A 153 -5.32 5.77 11.83
N GLU A 154 -5.66 4.92 12.81
CA GLU A 154 -4.67 4.09 13.50
C GLU A 154 -4.03 3.07 12.57
N LEU A 155 -4.79 2.53 11.60
CA LEU A 155 -4.22 1.72 10.51
C LEU A 155 -3.10 2.46 9.78
N TRP A 156 -3.32 3.73 9.41
CA TRP A 156 -2.30 4.53 8.75
C TRP A 156 -1.08 4.71 9.65
N ASN A 157 -1.27 5.16 10.90
CA ASN A 157 -0.19 5.36 11.85
C ASN A 157 0.67 4.10 12.03
N ARG A 158 0.03 2.95 12.29
CA ARG A 158 0.74 1.67 12.49
C ARG A 158 1.54 1.26 11.26
N LYS A 159 0.94 1.32 10.07
CA LYS A 159 1.63 0.94 8.82
C LYS A 159 2.80 1.87 8.50
N MET A 160 2.59 3.18 8.63
CA MET A 160 3.62 4.18 8.35
C MET A 160 4.80 4.07 9.32
N ARG A 161 4.54 3.72 10.59
CA ARG A 161 5.61 3.47 11.56
C ARG A 161 6.45 2.26 11.18
N GLU A 162 5.84 1.19 10.67
CA GLU A 162 6.62 0.05 10.18
C GLU A 162 7.42 0.40 8.91
N TYR A 163 6.97 1.37 8.11
CA TYR A 163 7.74 1.85 6.95
C TYR A 163 8.97 2.63 7.41
N MET A 164 8.86 3.45 8.46
CA MET A 164 10.00 4.08 9.10
C MET A 164 11.02 3.04 9.58
N ARG A 165 10.56 1.97 10.21
CA ARG A 165 11.44 0.88 10.66
C ARG A 165 12.15 0.19 9.50
N VAL A 166 11.52 0.06 8.33
CA VAL A 166 12.24 -0.44 7.12
C VAL A 166 13.35 0.53 6.73
N MET A 167 13.09 1.83 6.74
CA MET A 167 14.10 2.84 6.41
C MET A 167 15.29 2.86 7.38
N GLU A 168 15.10 2.39 8.62
CA GLU A 168 16.17 2.26 9.61
C GLU A 168 17.02 0.99 9.44
N VAL A 169 16.44 -0.09 8.89
CA VAL A 169 17.09 -1.42 8.90
C VAL A 169 17.57 -1.90 7.53
N ALA A 170 17.08 -1.31 6.45
CA ALA A 170 17.40 -1.72 5.09
C ALA A 170 18.29 -0.66 4.41
N ASP A 171 19.39 -1.11 3.82
CA ASP A 171 20.33 -0.22 3.11
C ASP A 171 19.74 0.33 1.81
N ASN A 172 18.97 -0.50 1.09
CA ASN A 172 18.37 -0.16 -0.20
C ASN A 172 16.88 0.12 -0.03
N VAL A 173 16.55 1.35 0.33
CA VAL A 173 15.17 1.76 0.60
C VAL A 173 14.87 3.10 -0.07
N LEU A 174 13.70 3.19 -0.69
CA LEU A 174 13.22 4.42 -1.29
C LEU A 174 11.77 4.67 -0.87
N HIS A 175 11.58 5.76 -0.12
CA HIS A 175 10.25 6.29 0.16
C HIS A 175 9.78 7.21 -0.97
N ILE A 176 8.54 6.98 -1.40
CA ILE A 176 7.87 7.72 -2.46
C ILE A 176 6.47 8.08 -2.01
N ARG A 177 6.12 9.37 -2.00
CA ARG A 177 4.74 9.80 -1.85
C ARG A 177 4.02 9.61 -3.17
N TYR A 178 2.81 9.05 -3.12
CA TYR A 178 2.00 8.86 -4.32
C TYR A 178 1.75 10.18 -5.06
N GLU A 179 1.58 11.26 -4.31
CA GLU A 179 1.43 12.62 -4.82
C GLU A 179 2.65 13.06 -5.66
N ASP A 180 3.87 12.65 -5.28
CA ASP A 180 5.09 13.01 -6.01
C ASP A 180 5.18 12.30 -7.36
N ILE A 181 4.74 11.03 -7.44
CA ILE A 181 4.68 10.30 -8.71
C ILE A 181 3.71 11.00 -9.67
N LEU A 182 2.64 11.59 -9.12
CA LEU A 182 1.65 12.31 -9.91
C LEU A 182 2.19 13.68 -10.36
N SER A 183 2.96 14.39 -9.54
CA SER A 183 3.47 15.73 -9.88
C SER A 183 4.75 15.70 -10.71
N ASP A 184 5.66 14.77 -10.45
CA ASP A 184 6.98 14.65 -11.07
C ASP A 184 7.30 13.19 -11.39
N PHE A 185 6.61 12.65 -12.39
CA PHE A 185 6.73 11.25 -12.78
C PHE A 185 8.17 10.86 -13.16
N GLU A 186 8.81 11.63 -14.05
CA GLU A 186 10.16 11.33 -14.54
C GLU A 186 11.19 11.40 -13.39
N GLY A 187 11.11 12.43 -12.54
CA GLY A 187 12.01 12.56 -11.38
C GLY A 187 11.88 11.40 -10.39
N GLN A 188 10.66 10.92 -10.12
CA GLN A 188 10.47 9.73 -9.28
C GLN A 188 10.99 8.45 -9.93
N MET A 189 10.90 8.32 -11.26
CA MET A 189 11.45 7.15 -11.96
C MET A 189 12.98 7.19 -12.00
N ASP A 190 13.60 8.37 -12.17
CA ASP A 190 15.06 8.52 -12.09
C ASP A 190 15.61 8.14 -10.72
N ARG A 191 14.94 8.51 -9.63
CA ARG A 191 15.32 8.04 -8.28
C ARG A 191 15.33 6.52 -8.14
N ILE A 192 14.44 5.82 -8.83
CA ILE A 192 14.42 4.34 -8.85
C ILE A 192 15.56 3.80 -9.72
N ALA A 193 15.88 4.49 -10.81
CA ALA A 193 16.95 4.11 -11.73
C ALA A 193 18.35 4.13 -11.11
N ASP A 194 18.54 4.90 -10.03
CA ASP A 194 19.78 4.91 -9.24
C ASP A 194 20.08 3.54 -8.62
N TYR A 195 19.05 2.72 -8.40
CA TYR A 195 19.14 1.40 -7.79
C TYR A 195 18.97 0.26 -8.79
N ILE A 196 18.18 0.45 -9.84
CA ILE A 196 17.77 -0.63 -10.76
C ILE A 196 17.91 -0.18 -12.22
N PRO A 197 18.44 -1.01 -13.14
CA PRO A 197 18.64 -0.61 -14.52
C PRO A 197 17.31 -0.40 -15.26
N LYS A 198 17.27 0.63 -16.11
CA LYS A 198 16.14 0.88 -17.02
C LYS A 198 16.10 -0.20 -18.11
N ILE A 199 14.91 -0.62 -18.52
CA ILE A 199 14.71 -1.52 -19.68
C ILE A 199 14.85 -0.73 -20.99
N THR A 200 14.48 0.55 -20.99
CA THR A 200 14.51 1.43 -22.18
C THR A 200 15.09 2.80 -21.83
N ASN A 201 15.43 3.60 -22.85
CA ASN A 201 16.02 4.95 -22.68
C ASN A 201 15.07 6.01 -22.07
N GLY A 202 13.83 5.66 -21.75
CA GLY A 202 12.87 6.54 -21.09
C GLY A 202 11.81 5.75 -20.33
N TYR A 203 10.81 6.45 -19.77
CA TYR A 203 9.78 5.82 -18.96
C TYR A 203 8.40 5.83 -19.63
N GLY A 204 7.77 4.66 -19.66
CA GLY A 204 6.39 4.51 -20.06
C GLY A 204 5.45 4.57 -18.87
N ASN A 205 4.56 5.55 -18.84
CA ASN A 205 3.50 5.65 -17.82
C ASN A 205 2.33 4.67 -18.11
N ILE A 206 1.51 4.37 -17.08
CA ILE A 206 0.23 3.67 -17.19
C ILE A 206 -0.91 4.70 -17.26
N ARG A 207 -1.44 4.95 -18.46
CA ARG A 207 -2.40 6.04 -18.71
C ARG A 207 -3.84 5.76 -18.24
N ARG A 208 -4.23 4.49 -18.14
CA ARG A 208 -5.58 4.07 -17.71
C ARG A 208 -5.54 3.50 -16.31
N SER A 209 -6.61 3.68 -15.56
CA SER A 209 -6.74 3.12 -14.21
C SER A 209 -6.39 1.64 -14.19
N VAL A 210 -5.65 1.24 -13.16
CA VAL A 210 -5.34 -0.16 -12.88
C VAL A 210 -6.53 -0.90 -12.27
N LYS A 211 -7.57 -0.17 -11.84
CA LYS A 211 -8.80 -0.72 -11.27
C LYS A 211 -9.85 -0.85 -12.39
N ALA A 212 -10.25 -2.09 -12.72
CA ALA A 212 -11.08 -2.42 -13.88
C ALA A 212 -12.45 -1.71 -13.93
N LYS A 213 -12.96 -1.25 -12.78
CA LYS A 213 -14.24 -0.51 -12.69
C LYS A 213 -14.09 0.99 -12.93
N ASP A 214 -12.87 1.51 -13.02
CA ASP A 214 -12.62 2.94 -13.20
C ASP A 214 -12.25 3.26 -14.64
N ASN A 215 -13.01 4.16 -15.25
CA ASN A 215 -12.64 4.79 -16.53
C ASN A 215 -11.68 5.99 -16.35
N MET A 216 -11.12 6.16 -15.15
CA MET A 216 -10.20 7.25 -14.84
C MET A 216 -8.85 7.09 -15.57
N ARG A 217 -8.29 8.23 -15.97
CA ARG A 217 -6.94 8.36 -16.54
C ARG A 217 -5.97 8.94 -15.51
N PHE A 218 -4.68 8.88 -15.83
CA PHE A 218 -3.62 9.45 -15.00
C PHE A 218 -3.91 10.93 -14.63
N GLU A 219 -4.39 11.72 -15.59
CA GLU A 219 -4.70 13.13 -15.39
C GLU A 219 -5.86 13.36 -14.40
N ASP A 220 -6.80 12.40 -14.31
CA ASP A 220 -7.86 12.45 -13.31
C ASP A 220 -7.30 12.28 -11.90
N TYR A 221 -6.33 11.39 -11.73
CA TYR A 221 -5.64 11.20 -10.46
C TYR A 221 -4.77 12.42 -10.09
N GLN A 222 -4.03 12.98 -11.05
CA GLN A 222 -3.29 14.23 -10.86
C GLN A 222 -4.19 15.38 -10.41
N ARG A 223 -5.42 15.47 -10.94
CA ARG A 223 -6.40 16.48 -10.52
C ARG A 223 -7.04 16.20 -9.18
N ARG A 224 -7.17 14.93 -8.80
CA ARG A 224 -7.84 14.50 -7.58
C ARG A 224 -6.97 14.70 -6.34
N TYR A 225 -5.69 14.38 -6.42
CA TYR A 225 -4.80 14.35 -5.26
C TYR A 225 -3.86 15.56 -5.18
N LYS A 226 -4.38 16.74 -5.51
CA LYS A 226 -3.64 18.00 -5.29
C LYS A 226 -3.88 18.50 -3.87
N TYR A 227 -2.81 18.86 -3.16
CA TYR A 227 -2.87 19.30 -1.77
C TYR A 227 -3.83 20.49 -1.51
N HIS A 228 -3.94 21.45 -2.43
CA HIS A 228 -4.87 22.58 -2.27
C HIS A 228 -6.35 22.18 -2.18
N LYS A 229 -6.71 20.95 -2.59
CA LYS A 229 -8.09 20.45 -2.49
C LYS A 229 -8.46 19.90 -1.12
N LEU A 230 -7.49 19.71 -0.22
CA LEU A 230 -7.76 19.18 1.12
C LEU A 230 -8.78 20.05 1.87
N LYS A 231 -8.63 21.38 1.78
CA LYS A 231 -9.52 22.34 2.45
C LYS A 231 -10.85 22.54 1.74
N THR A 232 -10.94 22.26 0.43
CA THR A 232 -12.17 22.44 -0.36
C THR A 232 -13.08 21.22 -0.29
N ASP A 233 -12.49 20.03 -0.26
CA ASP A 233 -13.23 18.77 -0.45
C ASP A 233 -13.66 18.14 0.90
N HIS A 234 -13.16 18.66 2.03
CA HIS A 234 -13.40 18.11 3.35
C HIS A 234 -13.93 19.15 4.34
N LYS A 235 -14.80 18.72 5.26
CA LYS A 235 -15.28 19.58 6.35
C LYS A 235 -14.12 19.90 7.28
N LYS A 236 -14.04 21.15 7.74
CA LYS A 236 -13.00 21.61 8.68
C LYS A 236 -12.87 20.70 9.91
N ARG A 237 -14.00 20.30 10.50
CA ARG A 237 -14.05 19.41 11.68
C ARG A 237 -13.44 18.03 11.42
N ASP A 238 -13.60 17.49 10.21
CA ASP A 238 -13.09 16.17 9.85
C ASP A 238 -11.56 16.25 9.70
N LEU A 239 -11.06 17.33 9.09
CA LEU A 239 -9.62 17.61 9.00
C LEU A 239 -8.99 17.81 10.38
N GLU A 240 -9.61 18.62 11.24
CA GLU A 240 -9.17 18.84 12.62
C GLU A 240 -9.13 17.52 13.40
N TYR A 241 -10.13 16.65 13.21
CA TYR A 241 -10.15 15.33 13.83
C TYR A 241 -9.00 14.43 13.33
N ILE A 242 -8.77 14.38 12.01
CA ILE A 242 -7.70 13.59 11.41
C ILE A 242 -6.34 14.06 11.92
N TYR A 243 -6.02 15.34 11.80
CA TYR A 243 -4.71 15.86 12.18
C TYR A 243 -4.43 15.77 13.68
N ARG A 244 -5.46 15.76 14.54
CA ARG A 244 -5.29 15.53 15.97
C ARG A 244 -4.92 14.08 16.31
N LYS A 245 -5.28 13.12 15.46
CA LYS A 245 -5.09 11.66 15.69
C LYS A 245 -3.94 11.07 14.88
N ILE A 246 -3.52 11.73 13.80
CA ILE A 246 -2.34 11.35 13.03
C ILE A 246 -1.09 11.61 13.87
N ASP A 247 -0.13 10.70 13.78
CA ASP A 247 1.18 10.87 14.39
C ASP A 247 1.99 11.96 13.67
N ASP A 248 2.33 13.00 14.42
CA ASP A 248 3.07 14.16 13.96
C ASP A 248 4.50 13.84 13.51
N GLU A 249 5.16 12.88 14.17
CA GLU A 249 6.51 12.44 13.81
C GLU A 249 6.48 11.71 12.46
N LEU A 250 5.43 10.92 12.19
CA LEU A 250 5.26 10.25 10.91
C LEU A 250 4.98 11.25 9.79
N MET A 251 4.20 12.30 10.06
CA MET A 251 3.95 13.35 9.07
C MET A 251 5.23 14.10 8.70
N ASP A 252 6.11 14.34 9.67
CA ASP A 252 7.40 14.98 9.44
C ASP A 252 8.36 14.05 8.67
N ALA A 253 8.55 12.83 9.17
CA ALA A 253 9.49 11.87 8.62
C ALA A 253 9.12 11.42 7.19
N LEU A 254 7.83 11.41 6.84
CA LEU A 254 7.34 11.11 5.49
C LEU A 254 7.17 12.36 4.61
N GLY A 255 7.60 13.53 5.09
CA GLY A 255 7.60 14.79 4.35
C GLY A 255 6.22 15.37 4.07
N TYR A 256 5.18 15.02 4.81
CA TYR A 256 3.83 15.55 4.60
C TYR A 256 3.58 16.92 5.25
N ARG A 257 4.44 17.36 6.17
CA ARG A 257 4.34 18.69 6.79
C ARG A 257 4.63 19.85 5.83
N ASP A 258 5.61 19.67 4.95
CA ASP A 258 6.04 20.72 4.00
C ASP A 258 5.01 21.04 2.91
N VAL A 259 3.90 20.28 2.86
CA VAL A 259 2.90 20.36 1.79
C VAL A 259 1.51 20.81 2.26
N MET A 260 1.37 21.18 3.55
CA MET A 260 0.12 21.66 4.17
C MET A 260 -0.11 23.17 4.05
#